data_AF-A0A1I5RF48-F1
#
_entry.id   AF-A0A1I5RF48-F1
#
_cell.length_a   1.000
_cell.length_b   1.000
_cell.length_c   1.000
_cell.angle_alpha   90.00
_cell.angle_beta   90.00
_cell.angle_gamma   90.00
#
_symmetry.space_group_name_H-M   'P 1'
#
loop_
_entity.id
_entity.type
_entity.pdbx_description
1 polymer ?
#
loop_
_entity_poly.entity_id
_entity_poly.type
_entity_poly.pdbx_seq_one_letter_code
_entity_poly.pdbx_strand_id
1 'polypeptide(L)'
;MLRMPAIMSTLAAITGLSILLVLLSSARSDPSEGFRCGPGFLTYSVQVQQGSTGGGVRCVKFIDYQLVDGQITGVYWYGEGTLNQYIYRHLGNVYLRKDPATGATTIVSLASDIYGNGENAKFSANDLKLTPINGQDLIQETSEWPEKWILEKSGVANYTSHLGPVANCGRFFTKLTVAAGMGVRCAMRSDRGEEYPDLVWYGDQENGSHRHLGIVTGKDAREARATAVAFCSKGTCPAPPEGRLVLTGLNHCDEPFKIRVSGDWNELWTSAERLSCATR
;
A
#
# COMPACT_ATOMS: atom_id res chain seq x y z
N MET A 1 -5.17 -93.09 18.46
CA MET A 1 -4.72 -92.34 19.65
C MET A 1 -3.35 -91.74 19.33
N LEU A 2 -3.34 -90.47 18.95
CA LEU A 2 -2.15 -89.78 18.45
C LEU A 2 -1.27 -89.25 19.60
N ARG A 3 0.03 -89.29 19.34
CA ARG A 3 1.18 -88.91 20.19
C ARG A 3 1.43 -87.40 20.20
N MET A 4 1.91 -86.90 21.38
CA MET A 4 3.02 -85.94 21.65
C MET A 4 3.13 -84.60 20.86
N PRO A 5 3.97 -83.63 21.28
CA PRO A 5 4.32 -83.14 22.63
C PRO A 5 4.22 -81.59 22.73
N ALA A 6 4.30 -81.07 23.96
CA ALA A 6 4.40 -79.63 24.24
C ALA A 6 5.83 -79.11 23.99
N ILE A 7 5.97 -78.02 23.24
CA ILE A 7 7.23 -77.30 23.03
C ILE A 7 7.23 -76.06 23.94
N MET A 8 8.16 -76.05 24.89
CA MET A 8 8.58 -74.88 25.67
C MET A 8 9.29 -73.90 24.72
N SER A 9 8.76 -72.68 24.59
CA SER A 9 9.47 -71.57 23.92
C SER A 9 10.02 -70.59 24.97
N THR A 10 11.33 -70.45 24.96
CA THR A 10 12.15 -69.52 25.72
C THR A 10 11.94 -68.08 25.23
N LEU A 11 11.58 -67.17 26.14
CA LEU A 11 11.61 -65.72 25.90
C LEU A 11 13.06 -65.22 26.02
N ALA A 12 13.61 -64.66 24.95
CA ALA A 12 14.82 -63.85 24.98
C ALA A 12 14.41 -62.37 25.05
N ALA A 13 14.74 -61.69 26.16
CA ALA A 13 14.55 -60.26 26.31
C ALA A 13 15.73 -59.52 25.64
N ILE A 14 15.45 -58.79 24.55
CA ILE A 14 16.41 -57.90 23.89
C ILE A 14 16.18 -56.50 24.47
N THR A 15 17.08 -56.04 25.33
CA THR A 15 17.15 -54.65 25.81
C THR A 15 17.83 -53.77 24.75
N GLY A 16 17.03 -53.14 23.90
CA GLY A 16 17.49 -52.13 22.94
C GLY A 16 17.67 -50.76 23.60
N LEU A 17 18.93 -50.37 23.82
CA LEU A 17 19.32 -49.04 24.30
C LEU A 17 19.20 -48.03 23.14
N SER A 18 18.11 -47.28 23.08
CA SER A 18 17.92 -46.18 22.12
C SER A 18 18.59 -44.91 22.64
N ILE A 19 19.74 -44.55 22.08
CA ILE A 19 20.37 -43.24 22.30
C ILE A 19 19.57 -42.21 21.51
N LEU A 20 18.72 -41.46 22.21
CA LEU A 20 17.99 -40.32 21.65
C LEU A 20 18.96 -39.14 21.53
N LEU A 21 19.56 -38.96 20.35
CA LEU A 21 20.36 -37.79 20.03
C LEU A 21 19.41 -36.59 19.87
N VAL A 22 19.21 -35.82 20.94
CA VAL A 22 18.49 -34.55 20.89
C VAL A 22 19.40 -33.54 20.18
N LEU A 23 19.26 -33.44 18.86
CA LEU A 23 19.80 -32.33 18.10
C LEU A 23 19.02 -31.06 18.52
N LEU A 24 19.56 -30.33 19.49
CA LEU A 24 19.20 -28.95 19.78
C LEU A 24 19.53 -28.11 18.56
N SER A 25 18.63 -28.12 17.58
CA SER A 25 18.59 -27.14 16.52
C SER A 25 18.18 -25.85 17.19
N SER A 26 19.14 -25.04 17.63
CA SER A 26 18.90 -23.63 17.89
C SER A 26 18.38 -23.04 16.60
N ALA A 27 17.05 -22.94 16.49
CA ALA A 27 16.42 -22.13 15.48
C ALA A 27 16.95 -20.71 15.71
N ARG A 28 18.01 -20.33 14.97
CA ARG A 28 18.32 -18.93 14.75
C ARG A 28 17.06 -18.37 14.13
N SER A 29 16.29 -17.63 14.92
CA SER A 29 15.32 -16.70 14.37
C SER A 29 16.13 -15.82 13.44
N ASP A 30 15.96 -15.97 12.12
CA ASP A 30 16.45 -14.98 11.19
C ASP A 30 15.98 -13.62 11.72
N PRO A 31 16.89 -12.62 11.86
CA PRO A 31 16.48 -11.30 12.29
C PRO A 31 15.29 -10.89 11.43
N SER A 32 14.21 -10.43 12.06
CA SER A 32 12.98 -10.06 11.36
C SER A 32 13.36 -9.15 10.21
N GLU A 33 13.31 -9.67 8.98
CA GLU A 33 13.65 -8.88 7.80
C GLU A 33 12.68 -7.70 7.79
N GLY A 34 13.20 -6.51 8.13
CA GLY A 34 12.39 -5.33 8.34
C GLY A 34 11.58 -4.92 7.10
N PHE A 35 10.69 -3.96 7.28
CA PHE A 35 9.80 -3.50 6.22
C PHE A 35 10.55 -2.77 5.10
N ARG A 36 10.21 -3.08 3.85
CA ARG A 36 10.77 -2.44 2.65
C ARG A 36 9.64 -1.97 1.74
N CYS A 37 9.73 -0.75 1.24
CA CYS A 37 8.73 -0.22 0.31
C CYS A 37 8.91 -0.73 -1.12
N GLY A 38 10.11 -1.15 -1.52
CA GLY A 38 10.44 -1.50 -2.90
C GLY A 38 11.33 -0.45 -3.58
N PRO A 39 11.99 -0.79 -4.71
CA PRO A 39 13.08 0.01 -5.28
C PRO A 39 12.67 1.38 -5.81
N GLY A 40 11.39 1.58 -6.16
CA GLY A 40 10.90 2.86 -6.66
C GLY A 40 10.45 3.82 -5.55
N PHE A 41 10.54 3.45 -4.28
CA PHE A 41 10.15 4.26 -3.14
C PHE A 41 11.34 4.60 -2.23
N LEU A 42 11.20 5.71 -1.53
CA LEU A 42 11.93 5.95 -0.29
C LEU A 42 11.12 5.38 0.88
N THR A 43 11.77 4.58 1.73
CA THR A 43 11.17 4.01 2.95
C THR A 43 11.43 4.94 4.13
N TYR A 44 10.38 5.35 4.82
CA TYR A 44 10.47 6.14 6.05
C TYR A 44 9.87 5.39 7.22
N SER A 45 10.46 5.53 8.41
CA SER A 45 9.79 5.23 9.67
C SER A 45 9.04 6.46 10.18
N VAL A 46 7.94 6.22 10.88
CA VAL A 46 7.08 7.27 11.42
C VAL A 46 7.28 7.38 12.92
N GLN A 47 7.59 8.59 13.37
CA GLN A 47 7.59 8.98 14.77
C GLN A 47 6.41 9.92 15.03
N VAL A 48 5.45 9.45 15.85
CA VAL A 48 4.28 10.24 16.25
C VAL A 48 4.65 11.31 17.28
N GLN A 49 3.80 12.34 17.42
CA GLN A 49 3.99 13.42 18.41
C GLN A 49 4.10 12.88 19.85
N GLN A 50 4.87 13.60 20.68
CA GLN A 50 4.92 13.38 22.13
C GLN A 50 3.52 13.35 22.75
N GLY A 51 3.25 12.31 23.56
CA GLY A 51 1.93 12.09 24.18
C GLY A 51 1.03 11.13 23.41
N SER A 52 1.36 10.83 22.14
CA SER A 52 0.77 9.70 21.42
C SER A 52 1.66 8.46 21.51
N THR A 53 1.05 7.30 21.31
CA THR A 53 1.77 6.02 21.17
C THR A 53 1.59 5.48 19.76
N GLY A 54 2.53 4.66 19.30
CA GLY A 54 2.48 4.06 17.97
C GLY A 54 3.62 4.54 17.07
N GLY A 55 3.45 4.32 15.77
CA GLY A 55 4.46 4.49 14.75
C GLY A 55 4.05 3.75 13.49
N GLY A 56 4.94 3.66 12.52
CA GLY A 56 4.61 3.03 11.25
C GLY A 56 5.64 3.28 10.18
N VAL A 57 5.22 3.12 8.94
CA VAL A 57 6.04 3.33 7.75
C VAL A 57 5.34 4.23 6.75
N ARG A 58 6.15 4.92 5.94
CA ARG A 58 5.70 5.58 4.71
C ARG A 58 6.55 5.09 3.55
N CYS A 59 5.89 4.76 2.46
CA CYS A 59 6.51 4.51 1.17
C CYS A 59 6.25 5.71 0.29
N VAL A 60 7.28 6.53 0.08
CA VAL A 60 7.15 7.85 -0.53
C VAL A 60 7.79 7.85 -1.92
N LYS A 61 7.04 8.35 -2.91
CA LYS A 61 7.54 8.66 -4.25
C LYS A 61 7.45 10.16 -4.45
N PHE A 62 8.53 10.73 -4.98
CA PHE A 62 8.58 12.11 -5.42
C PHE A 62 8.44 12.18 -6.95
N ILE A 63 7.52 12.99 -7.44
CA ILE A 63 7.32 13.29 -8.87
C ILE A 63 7.09 14.80 -8.96
N ASP A 64 7.89 15.49 -9.79
CA ASP A 64 7.85 16.95 -9.90
C ASP A 64 8.04 17.68 -8.56
N TYR A 65 8.92 17.15 -7.70
CA TYR A 65 9.22 17.70 -6.38
C TYR A 65 9.60 19.18 -6.44
N GLN A 66 8.89 19.99 -5.66
CA GLN A 66 9.17 21.42 -5.49
C GLN A 66 8.96 21.83 -4.03
N LEU A 67 9.63 22.92 -3.65
CA LEU A 67 9.36 23.63 -2.41
C LEU A 67 8.64 24.93 -2.73
N VAL A 68 7.42 25.07 -2.24
CA VAL A 68 6.60 26.27 -2.39
C VAL A 68 6.30 26.79 -0.99
N ASP A 69 6.79 27.98 -0.67
CA ASP A 69 6.65 28.62 0.65
C ASP A 69 7.05 27.71 1.83
N GLY A 70 8.10 26.90 1.64
CA GLY A 70 8.61 25.98 2.65
C GLY A 70 7.83 24.66 2.80
N GLN A 71 6.78 24.46 1.99
CA GLN A 71 6.02 23.21 1.91
C GLN A 71 6.47 22.36 0.73
N ILE A 72 6.59 21.05 0.95
CA ILE A 72 6.90 20.08 -0.11
C ILE A 72 5.68 19.82 -0.99
N THR A 73 5.87 19.82 -2.29
CA THR A 73 4.90 19.35 -3.29
C THR A 73 5.50 18.27 -4.18
N GLY A 74 4.68 17.58 -4.96
CA GLY A 74 5.11 16.45 -5.78
C GLY A 74 5.38 15.18 -4.96
N VAL A 75 4.65 14.99 -3.86
CA VAL A 75 4.84 13.88 -2.91
C VAL A 75 3.63 12.97 -2.97
N TYR A 76 3.85 11.67 -3.12
CA TYR A 76 2.80 10.65 -3.12
C TYR A 76 3.23 9.53 -2.20
N TRP A 77 2.33 9.05 -1.35
CA TRP A 77 2.69 8.00 -0.40
C TRP A 77 1.60 6.99 -0.13
N TYR A 78 2.08 5.82 0.27
CA TYR A 78 1.36 4.84 1.07
C TYR A 78 1.88 4.90 2.50
N GLY A 79 0.99 4.73 3.48
CA GLY A 79 1.36 4.61 4.88
C GLY A 79 0.59 3.50 5.57
N GLU A 80 1.24 2.84 6.53
CA GLU A 80 0.57 1.96 7.48
C GLU A 80 1.25 2.01 8.85
N GLY A 81 0.49 1.72 9.90
CA GLY A 81 1.01 1.83 11.26
C GLY A 81 -0.07 1.79 12.32
N THR A 82 0.30 2.29 13.49
CA THR A 82 -0.59 2.50 14.62
C THR A 82 -0.47 3.93 15.17
N LEU A 83 -1.59 4.46 15.65
CA LEU A 83 -1.67 5.73 16.35
C LEU A 83 -2.66 5.56 17.52
N ASN A 84 -2.13 5.54 18.73
CA ASN A 84 -2.86 5.17 19.94
C ASN A 84 -3.54 3.79 19.76
N GLN A 85 -4.87 3.72 19.89
CA GLN A 85 -5.65 2.51 19.66
C GLN A 85 -5.96 2.20 18.17
N TYR A 86 -5.58 3.10 17.26
CA TYR A 86 -5.92 2.96 15.85
C TYR A 86 -4.83 2.21 15.08
N ILE A 87 -5.25 1.29 14.22
CA ILE A 87 -4.45 0.64 13.20
C ILE A 87 -4.93 1.21 11.87
N TYR A 88 -4.00 1.75 11.09
CA TYR A 88 -4.31 2.48 9.88
C TYR A 88 -3.50 1.98 8.68
N ARG A 89 -4.09 2.20 7.51
CA ARG A 89 -3.47 2.14 6.20
C ARG A 89 -4.05 3.30 5.41
N HIS A 90 -3.22 4.11 4.79
CA HIS A 90 -3.69 5.27 4.04
C HIS A 90 -2.88 5.53 2.80
N LEU A 91 -3.48 6.28 1.89
CA LEU A 91 -2.78 6.97 0.83
C LEU A 91 -2.79 8.46 1.12
N GLY A 92 -1.82 9.16 0.55
CA GLY A 92 -1.90 10.60 0.45
C GLY A 92 -1.03 11.18 -0.64
N ASN A 93 -1.23 12.46 -0.90
CA ASN A 93 -0.50 13.22 -1.89
C ASN A 93 -0.44 14.71 -1.54
N VAL A 94 0.65 15.36 -1.92
CA VAL A 94 0.77 16.82 -1.96
C VAL A 94 1.28 17.22 -3.34
N TYR A 95 0.54 18.04 -4.07
CA TYR A 95 0.88 18.43 -5.45
C TYR A 95 0.39 19.84 -5.77
N LEU A 96 0.90 20.39 -6.86
CA LEU A 96 0.45 21.67 -7.39
C LEU A 96 -0.70 21.47 -8.38
N ARG A 97 -1.84 22.09 -8.12
CA ARG A 97 -2.99 22.13 -9.03
C ARG A 97 -3.08 23.50 -9.67
N LYS A 98 -3.14 23.53 -11.01
CA LYS A 98 -3.41 24.75 -11.76
C LYS A 98 -4.90 24.87 -12.03
N ASP A 99 -5.50 25.97 -11.60
CA ASP A 99 -6.88 26.33 -11.93
C ASP A 99 -6.96 26.64 -13.45
N PRO A 100 -7.82 25.95 -14.22
CA PRO A 100 -7.92 26.16 -15.65
C PRO A 100 -8.57 27.50 -16.03
N ALA A 101 -9.43 28.06 -15.17
CA ALA A 101 -10.14 29.31 -15.43
C ALA A 101 -9.27 30.54 -15.10
N THR A 102 -8.57 30.51 -13.97
CA THR A 102 -7.76 31.65 -13.50
C THR A 102 -6.27 31.52 -13.84
N GLY A 103 -5.81 30.30 -14.12
CA GLY A 103 -4.39 29.98 -14.27
C GLY A 103 -3.61 29.97 -12.95
N ALA A 104 -4.26 30.23 -11.82
CA ALA A 104 -3.63 30.25 -10.51
C ALA A 104 -3.19 28.85 -10.09
N THR A 105 -2.03 28.75 -9.46
CA THR A 105 -1.52 27.48 -8.91
C THR A 105 -1.78 27.43 -7.41
N THR A 106 -2.39 26.36 -6.93
CA THR A 106 -2.61 26.09 -5.51
C THR A 106 -1.96 24.79 -5.09
N ILE A 107 -1.53 24.72 -3.83
CA ILE A 107 -1.09 23.45 -3.23
C ILE A 107 -2.35 22.68 -2.84
N VAL A 108 -2.46 21.45 -3.31
CA VAL A 108 -3.48 20.50 -2.88
C VAL A 108 -2.81 19.40 -2.07
N SER A 109 -3.38 19.09 -0.92
CA SER A 109 -2.80 18.18 0.05
C SER A 109 -3.88 17.33 0.68
N LEU A 110 -3.83 16.01 0.48
CA LEU A 110 -4.88 15.07 0.84
C LEU A 110 -4.28 13.80 1.42
N ALA A 111 -4.95 13.22 2.41
CA ALA A 111 -4.73 11.83 2.82
C ALA A 111 -6.04 11.19 3.27
N SER A 112 -6.15 9.88 3.12
CA SER A 112 -7.36 9.15 3.52
C SER A 112 -7.07 7.70 3.84
N ASP A 113 -7.78 7.18 4.84
CA ASP A 113 -7.65 5.81 5.29
C ASP A 113 -8.41 4.83 4.40
N ILE A 114 -7.72 3.75 4.07
CA ILE A 114 -8.29 2.47 3.68
C ILE A 114 -8.81 1.79 4.96
N TYR A 115 -10.06 1.28 4.94
CA TYR A 115 -10.65 0.66 6.12
C TYR A 115 -11.28 -0.71 5.83
N GLY A 116 -11.32 -1.55 6.87
CA GLY A 116 -12.11 -2.79 6.88
C GLY A 116 -11.36 -4.05 6.48
N ASN A 117 -10.03 -4.02 6.46
CA ASN A 117 -9.15 -5.14 6.08
C ASN A 117 -8.17 -5.52 7.21
N GLY A 118 -8.54 -5.18 8.45
CA GLY A 118 -7.67 -5.22 9.63
C GLY A 118 -7.42 -3.83 10.21
N GLU A 119 -7.62 -2.77 9.41
CA GLU A 119 -7.63 -1.39 9.90
C GLU A 119 -8.92 -1.09 10.66
N ASN A 120 -8.82 -0.29 11.72
CA ASN A 120 -9.96 0.27 12.44
C ASN A 120 -10.03 1.81 12.35
N ALA A 121 -8.99 2.44 11.78
CA ALA A 121 -8.96 3.87 11.46
C ALA A 121 -9.85 4.19 10.24
N LYS A 122 -10.46 5.39 10.24
CA LYS A 122 -11.38 5.87 9.19
C LYS A 122 -11.25 7.39 8.98
N PHE A 123 -10.05 7.90 9.09
CA PHE A 123 -9.73 9.31 9.01
C PHE A 123 -9.47 9.76 7.58
N SER A 124 -9.53 11.07 7.41
CA SER A 124 -9.11 11.78 6.21
C SER A 124 -8.57 13.12 6.64
N ALA A 125 -7.59 13.61 5.90
CA ALA A 125 -7.02 14.92 6.12
C ALA A 125 -6.94 15.70 4.82
N ASN A 126 -7.19 17.00 4.94
CA ASN A 126 -6.99 17.97 3.88
C ASN A 126 -6.00 19.02 4.40
N ASP A 127 -5.41 19.79 3.47
CA ASP A 127 -4.48 20.88 3.80
C ASP A 127 -3.26 20.43 4.63
N LEU A 128 -2.81 19.18 4.45
CA LEU A 128 -1.62 18.68 5.14
C LEU A 128 -0.41 19.53 4.77
N LYS A 129 0.40 19.89 5.77
CA LYS A 129 1.63 20.66 5.58
C LYS A 129 2.85 19.79 5.84
N LEU A 130 3.45 19.32 4.75
CA LEU A 130 4.72 18.59 4.79
C LEU A 130 5.88 19.58 4.66
N THR A 131 6.69 19.69 5.71
CA THR A 131 7.86 20.58 5.75
C THR A 131 9.14 19.75 5.82
N PRO A 132 10.13 19.98 4.94
CA PRO A 132 11.42 19.32 5.07
C PRO A 132 12.21 19.98 6.19
N ILE A 133 12.64 19.22 7.19
CA ILE A 133 13.54 19.74 8.23
C ILE A 133 15.01 19.59 7.78
N ASN A 134 15.31 18.50 7.08
CA ASN A 134 16.65 18.22 6.55
C ASN A 134 16.53 17.62 5.13
N GLY A 135 16.02 18.41 4.20
CA GLY A 135 15.68 17.94 2.86
C GLY A 135 14.68 16.77 2.92
N GLN A 136 14.89 15.74 2.10
CA GLN A 136 14.06 14.54 2.10
C GLN A 136 14.39 13.57 3.25
N ASP A 137 15.47 13.76 4.02
CA ASP A 137 15.83 12.82 5.10
C ASP A 137 14.85 12.88 6.29
N LEU A 138 14.22 14.03 6.50
CA LEU A 138 13.29 14.27 7.59
C LEU A 138 12.17 15.20 7.13
N ILE A 139 10.96 14.66 7.11
CA ILE A 139 9.74 15.40 6.78
C ILE A 139 8.88 15.50 8.03
N GLN A 140 8.39 16.69 8.32
CA GLN A 140 7.46 16.94 9.40
C GLN A 140 6.09 17.24 8.79
N GLU A 141 5.08 16.46 9.18
CA GLU A 141 3.69 16.86 9.06
C GLU A 141 3.39 17.82 10.22
N THR A 142 2.87 19.01 9.91
CA THR A 142 2.67 20.10 10.89
C THR A 142 1.21 20.48 11.10
N SER A 143 0.27 19.64 10.65
CA SER A 143 -1.15 19.98 10.54
C SER A 143 -2.02 19.04 11.38
N GLU A 144 -2.79 18.17 10.74
CA GLU A 144 -3.82 17.37 11.41
C GLU A 144 -3.23 16.16 12.15
N TRP A 145 -2.11 15.60 11.69
CA TRP A 145 -1.48 14.41 12.27
C TRP A 145 0.01 14.63 12.51
N PRO A 146 0.37 15.44 13.53
CA PRO A 146 1.75 15.84 13.73
C PRO A 146 2.67 14.62 13.91
N GLU A 147 3.41 14.31 12.86
CA GLU A 147 4.29 13.16 12.78
C GLU A 147 5.56 13.51 12.01
N LYS A 148 6.64 12.81 12.33
CA LYS A 148 7.92 12.90 11.63
C LYS A 148 8.14 11.65 10.80
N TRP A 149 8.51 11.84 9.55
CA TRP A 149 8.95 10.77 8.67
C TRP A 149 10.47 10.83 8.62
N ILE A 150 11.11 9.78 9.12
CA ILE A 150 12.56 9.66 9.19
C ILE A 150 13.00 8.68 8.11
N LEU A 151 13.84 9.14 7.17
CA LEU A 151 14.29 8.30 6.06
C LEU A 151 15.15 7.14 6.55
N GLU A 152 14.77 5.92 6.19
CA GLU A 152 15.57 4.73 6.43
C GLU A 152 16.62 4.60 5.33
N LYS A 153 17.84 5.06 5.60
CA LYS A 153 18.94 5.08 4.60
C LYS A 153 19.29 3.70 4.02
N SER A 154 19.02 2.64 4.78
CA SER A 154 19.17 1.25 4.33
C SER A 154 18.05 0.78 3.39
N GLY A 155 16.98 1.57 3.27
CA GLY A 155 15.71 1.21 2.64
C GLY A 155 14.83 0.29 3.50
N VAL A 156 15.24 -0.02 4.74
CA VAL A 156 14.60 -0.98 5.64
C VAL A 156 14.18 -0.33 6.95
N ALA A 157 12.88 -0.29 7.22
CA ALA A 157 12.35 0.14 8.50
C ALA A 157 12.24 -1.04 9.47
N ASN A 158 12.49 -0.79 10.77
CA ASN A 158 12.16 -1.75 11.82
C ASN A 158 10.65 -1.73 12.10
N TYR A 159 9.89 -2.31 11.18
CA TYR A 159 8.44 -2.40 11.22
C TYR A 159 8.01 -3.75 10.65
N THR A 160 6.93 -4.31 11.18
CA THR A 160 6.29 -5.51 10.64
C THR A 160 4.85 -5.19 10.32
N SER A 161 4.46 -5.39 9.07
CA SER A 161 3.06 -5.23 8.67
C SER A 161 2.21 -6.32 9.30
N HIS A 162 1.08 -5.94 9.88
CA HIS A 162 0.08 -6.87 10.41
C HIS A 162 -1.23 -6.84 9.61
N LEU A 163 -1.25 -6.06 8.53
CA LEU A 163 -2.46 -5.84 7.75
C LEU A 163 -2.55 -6.84 6.60
N GLY A 164 -3.74 -7.40 6.44
CA GLY A 164 -4.04 -8.33 5.37
C GLY A 164 -4.22 -7.64 4.00
N PRO A 165 -4.52 -8.43 2.96
CA PRO A 165 -4.86 -7.91 1.63
C PRO A 165 -6.05 -6.95 1.66
N VAL A 166 -6.07 -5.99 0.74
CA VAL A 166 -7.16 -5.01 0.64
C VAL A 166 -8.34 -5.58 -0.15
N ALA A 167 -9.50 -5.66 0.51
CA ALA A 167 -10.79 -5.98 -0.08
C ALA A 167 -11.76 -4.78 -0.07
N ASN A 168 -11.56 -3.79 0.81
CA ASN A 168 -12.38 -2.60 0.95
C ASN A 168 -11.51 -1.33 1.01
N CYS A 169 -11.98 -0.24 0.40
CA CYS A 169 -11.14 0.92 0.11
C CYS A 169 -11.34 2.11 1.02
N GLY A 170 -12.47 2.25 1.68
CA GLY A 170 -12.78 3.46 2.42
C GLY A 170 -13.72 4.42 1.71
N ARG A 171 -14.33 5.35 2.47
CA ARG A 171 -15.38 6.25 1.94
C ARG A 171 -14.86 7.36 1.01
N PHE A 172 -13.55 7.65 1.10
CA PHE A 172 -12.87 8.66 0.29
C PHE A 172 -12.18 8.08 -0.93
N PHE A 173 -12.43 6.79 -1.19
CA PHE A 173 -11.89 6.07 -2.32
C PHE A 173 -13.04 5.58 -3.20
N THR A 174 -12.81 5.59 -4.51
CA THR A 174 -13.60 4.80 -5.44
C THR A 174 -13.01 3.39 -5.45
N LYS A 175 -13.82 2.40 -5.10
CA LYS A 175 -13.42 1.00 -5.17
C LYS A 175 -13.61 0.49 -6.59
N LEU A 176 -12.53 0.01 -7.19
CA LEU A 176 -12.52 -0.64 -8.49
C LEU A 176 -12.10 -2.10 -8.33
N THR A 177 -12.75 -3.01 -9.03
CA THR A 177 -12.40 -4.43 -9.08
C THR A 177 -11.72 -4.75 -10.41
N VAL A 178 -10.68 -5.59 -10.36
CA VAL A 178 -9.96 -6.02 -11.56
C VAL A 178 -10.53 -7.35 -12.03
N ALA A 179 -10.90 -7.44 -13.32
CA ALA A 179 -11.22 -8.67 -14.05
C ALA A 179 -11.97 -9.73 -13.21
N ALA A 180 -13.26 -9.52 -12.96
CA ALA A 180 -14.14 -10.41 -12.18
C ALA A 180 -13.73 -10.67 -10.71
N GLY A 181 -12.92 -9.80 -10.11
CA GLY A 181 -12.60 -9.84 -8.67
C GLY A 181 -11.19 -10.31 -8.33
N MET A 182 -10.31 -10.47 -9.32
CA MET A 182 -8.90 -10.88 -9.14
C MET A 182 -8.01 -9.81 -8.49
N GLY A 183 -8.58 -8.66 -8.11
CA GLY A 183 -7.86 -7.58 -7.43
C GLY A 183 -8.75 -6.39 -7.12
N VAL A 184 -8.23 -5.49 -6.28
CA VAL A 184 -8.89 -4.25 -5.88
C VAL A 184 -7.98 -3.07 -6.18
N ARG A 185 -8.55 -1.97 -6.68
CA ARG A 185 -7.90 -0.67 -6.75
C ARG A 185 -8.70 0.31 -5.90
N CYS A 186 -8.02 0.99 -4.99
CA CYS A 186 -8.58 2.04 -4.16
C CYS A 186 -8.08 3.37 -4.69
N ALA A 187 -8.87 3.98 -5.58
CA ALA A 187 -8.56 5.25 -6.21
C ALA A 187 -9.01 6.41 -5.31
N MET A 188 -8.07 7.27 -4.89
CA MET A 188 -8.41 8.43 -4.06
C MET A 188 -9.24 9.42 -4.87
N ARG A 189 -10.31 9.94 -4.27
CA ARG A 189 -11.17 10.97 -4.88
C ARG A 189 -10.56 12.35 -4.61
N SER A 190 -10.36 13.19 -5.62
CA SER A 190 -9.93 14.58 -5.39
C SER A 190 -11.08 15.48 -4.93
N ASP A 191 -12.29 15.21 -5.43
CA ASP A 191 -13.54 15.91 -5.21
C ASP A 191 -14.62 15.16 -6.03
N ARG A 192 -15.92 15.33 -5.72
CA ARG A 192 -16.99 14.47 -6.27
C ARG A 192 -17.16 14.68 -7.79
N GLY A 193 -17.00 13.62 -8.59
CA GLY A 193 -17.64 13.49 -9.90
C GLY A 193 -16.76 13.23 -11.13
N GLU A 194 -15.45 13.04 -10.97
CA GLU A 194 -14.54 12.76 -12.10
C GLU A 194 -14.58 11.28 -12.55
N GLU A 195 -14.25 11.04 -13.84
CA GLU A 195 -14.34 9.74 -14.53
C GLU A 195 -13.16 8.79 -14.24
N TYR A 196 -12.04 9.31 -13.72
CA TYR A 196 -10.77 8.59 -13.51
C TYR A 196 -10.29 8.73 -12.06
N PRO A 197 -9.36 7.88 -11.56
CA PRO A 197 -8.55 8.26 -10.40
C PRO A 197 -7.87 9.58 -10.72
N ASP A 198 -8.09 10.61 -9.92
CA ASP A 198 -7.53 11.93 -10.25
C ASP A 198 -6.04 12.03 -9.94
N LEU A 199 -5.57 11.27 -8.96
CA LEU A 199 -4.28 11.54 -8.31
C LEU A 199 -3.48 10.27 -8.05
N VAL A 200 -4.01 9.40 -7.18
CA VAL A 200 -3.29 8.26 -6.64
C VAL A 200 -4.24 7.09 -6.40
N TRP A 201 -3.77 5.87 -6.60
CA TRP A 201 -4.50 4.68 -6.20
C TRP A 201 -3.58 3.67 -5.54
N TYR A 202 -4.16 2.89 -4.63
CA TYR A 202 -3.56 1.67 -4.12
C TYR A 202 -4.08 0.50 -4.93
N GLY A 203 -3.20 -0.38 -5.38
CA GLY A 203 -3.59 -1.62 -6.02
C GLY A 203 -3.15 -2.82 -5.21
N ASP A 204 -4.05 -3.79 -5.08
CA ASP A 204 -3.76 -5.11 -4.56
C ASP A 204 -4.28 -6.18 -5.53
N GLN A 205 -3.50 -7.22 -5.75
CA GLN A 205 -3.94 -8.39 -6.51
C GLN A 205 -4.38 -9.49 -5.54
N GLU A 206 -4.97 -10.56 -6.06
CA GLU A 206 -5.44 -11.69 -5.27
C GLU A 206 -4.43 -12.10 -4.18
N ASN A 207 -4.91 -12.11 -2.94
CA ASN A 207 -4.16 -12.49 -1.73
C ASN A 207 -2.94 -11.62 -1.36
N GLY A 208 -2.83 -10.37 -1.80
CA GLY A 208 -1.71 -9.51 -1.39
C GLY A 208 -0.45 -9.66 -2.24
N SER A 209 -0.52 -10.48 -3.30
CA SER A 209 0.63 -10.95 -4.07
C SER A 209 1.32 -9.84 -4.88
N HIS A 210 0.55 -8.87 -5.38
CA HIS A 210 1.08 -7.74 -6.14
C HIS A 210 0.42 -6.44 -5.68
N ARG A 211 1.07 -5.82 -4.70
CA ARG A 211 0.66 -4.52 -4.17
C ARG A 211 1.41 -3.42 -4.91
N HIS A 212 0.76 -2.31 -5.24
CA HIS A 212 1.41 -1.14 -5.84
C HIS A 212 0.74 0.19 -5.48
N LEU A 213 1.51 1.28 -5.55
CA LEU A 213 0.97 2.64 -5.60
C LEU A 213 0.98 3.09 -7.05
N GLY A 214 -0.16 3.49 -7.58
CA GLY A 214 -0.23 4.16 -8.86
C GLY A 214 -0.46 5.65 -8.70
N ILE A 215 0.13 6.43 -9.61
CA ILE A 215 0.15 7.88 -9.58
C ILE A 215 -0.18 8.39 -10.99
N VAL A 216 -1.22 9.22 -11.11
CA VAL A 216 -1.54 9.90 -12.36
C VAL A 216 -0.56 11.06 -12.55
N THR A 217 0.09 11.08 -13.72
CA THR A 217 1.16 12.04 -14.07
C THR A 217 0.71 13.05 -15.13
N GLY A 218 -0.47 12.87 -15.71
CA GLY A 218 -1.10 13.85 -16.58
C GLY A 218 -2.40 13.33 -17.15
N LYS A 219 -3.31 14.23 -17.51
CA LYS A 219 -4.59 13.89 -18.14
C LYS A 219 -4.90 14.79 -19.32
N ASP A 220 -5.62 14.25 -20.29
CA ASP A 220 -6.27 15.00 -21.35
C ASP A 220 -7.75 14.60 -21.45
N ALA A 221 -8.44 15.07 -22.49
CA ALA A 221 -9.87 14.84 -22.67
C ALA A 221 -10.26 13.37 -22.90
N ARG A 222 -9.31 12.47 -23.18
CA ARG A 222 -9.58 11.07 -23.54
C ARG A 222 -8.90 10.07 -22.64
N GLU A 223 -7.74 10.42 -22.09
CA GLU A 223 -6.95 9.49 -21.29
C GLU A 223 -6.17 10.17 -20.16
N ALA A 224 -5.89 9.38 -19.13
CA ALA A 224 -4.94 9.74 -18.09
C ALA A 224 -3.67 8.89 -18.24
N ARG A 225 -2.52 9.56 -18.25
CA ARG A 225 -1.19 8.94 -18.16
C ARG A 225 -0.84 8.73 -16.70
N ALA A 226 -0.32 7.56 -16.38
CA ALA A 226 0.05 7.21 -15.02
C ALA A 226 1.33 6.39 -14.99
N THR A 227 1.89 6.27 -13.79
CA THR A 227 2.97 5.35 -13.43
C THR A 227 2.53 4.54 -12.23
N ALA A 228 3.20 3.41 -11.98
CA ALA A 228 2.97 2.67 -10.75
C ALA A 228 4.26 2.06 -10.22
N VAL A 229 4.30 1.91 -8.90
CA VAL A 229 5.46 1.42 -8.17
C VAL A 229 5.01 0.30 -7.23
N ALA A 230 5.61 -0.87 -7.39
CA ALA A 230 5.29 -2.06 -6.60
C ALA A 230 5.83 -1.97 -5.17
N PHE A 231 5.04 -2.45 -4.21
CA PHE A 231 5.49 -2.75 -2.86
C PHE A 231 6.13 -4.13 -2.82
N CYS A 232 7.25 -4.27 -2.11
CA CYS A 232 7.91 -5.56 -1.93
C CYS A 232 7.82 -6.04 -0.48
N SER A 233 7.21 -7.20 -0.25
CA SER A 233 7.43 -7.96 0.99
C SER A 233 8.50 -9.02 0.74
N LYS A 234 9.61 -8.98 1.48
CA LYS A 234 10.67 -10.00 1.60
C LYS A 234 11.13 -10.67 0.27
N GLY A 235 12.27 -10.25 -0.26
CA GLY A 235 12.93 -10.90 -1.40
C GLY A 235 13.30 -9.98 -2.57
N THR A 236 13.82 -10.57 -3.64
CA THR A 236 14.12 -9.90 -4.91
C THR A 236 12.83 -9.37 -5.52
N CYS A 237 12.72 -8.05 -5.58
CA CYS A 237 11.67 -7.39 -6.33
C CYS A 237 11.89 -7.64 -7.82
N PRO A 238 10.91 -8.15 -8.59
CA PRO A 238 10.84 -7.74 -9.97
C PRO A 238 10.73 -6.20 -9.92
N ALA A 239 11.66 -5.49 -10.56
CA ALA A 239 11.49 -4.06 -10.72
C ALA A 239 10.10 -3.89 -11.36
N PRO A 240 9.17 -3.14 -10.74
CA PRO A 240 8.00 -2.75 -11.50
C PRO A 240 8.55 -2.04 -12.74
N PRO A 241 8.02 -2.30 -13.94
CA PRO A 241 8.34 -1.43 -15.06
C PRO A 241 8.00 -0.01 -14.58
N GLU A 242 9.02 0.82 -14.38
CA GLU A 242 8.83 2.27 -14.24
C GLU A 242 8.40 2.72 -15.62
N GLY A 243 7.12 2.54 -15.92
CA GLY A 243 6.63 2.77 -17.25
C GLY A 243 5.20 3.27 -17.24
N ARG A 244 4.76 3.48 -18.47
CA ARG A 244 3.71 4.42 -18.79
C ARG A 244 2.42 3.64 -18.91
N LEU A 245 1.58 3.79 -17.89
CA LEU A 245 0.20 3.35 -17.93
C LEU A 245 -0.66 4.40 -18.61
N VAL A 246 -1.64 3.93 -19.35
CA VAL A 246 -2.71 4.75 -19.94
C VAL A 246 -4.03 4.22 -19.43
N LEU A 247 -4.80 5.09 -18.78
CA LEU A 247 -6.12 4.84 -18.24
C LEU A 247 -7.15 5.49 -19.16
N THR A 248 -8.06 4.69 -19.71
CA THR A 248 -9.12 5.12 -20.62
C THR A 248 -10.48 4.73 -20.06
N GLY A 249 -11.34 5.72 -19.85
CA GLY A 249 -12.70 5.58 -19.37
C GLY A 249 -13.53 5.02 -20.50
N LEU A 250 -14.26 3.95 -20.22
CA LEU A 250 -15.06 3.26 -21.23
C LEU A 250 -16.55 3.57 -21.11
N ASN A 251 -16.95 4.45 -20.19
CA ASN A 251 -18.33 4.54 -19.76
C ASN A 251 -19.10 5.59 -20.53
N HIS A 252 -20.34 5.25 -20.82
CA HIS A 252 -21.35 6.23 -21.13
C HIS A 252 -22.05 6.71 -19.86
N CYS A 253 -22.83 7.78 -20.02
CA CYS A 253 -23.70 8.33 -18.99
C CYS A 253 -24.50 7.24 -18.24
N ASP A 254 -24.58 7.35 -16.91
CA ASP A 254 -25.34 6.46 -16.01
C ASP A 254 -24.91 4.98 -16.00
N GLU A 255 -23.77 4.65 -16.61
CA GLU A 255 -23.17 3.33 -16.54
C GLU A 255 -22.25 3.19 -15.31
N PRO A 256 -22.09 1.97 -14.78
CA PRO A 256 -21.09 1.69 -13.76
C PRO A 256 -19.68 2.04 -14.28
N PHE A 257 -18.79 2.55 -13.42
CA PHE A 257 -17.43 2.88 -13.84
C PHE A 257 -16.73 1.66 -14.44
N LYS A 258 -16.11 1.85 -15.60
CA LYS A 258 -15.15 0.97 -16.25
C LYS A 258 -13.99 1.80 -16.77
N ILE A 259 -12.79 1.33 -16.47
CA ILE A 259 -11.53 1.93 -16.91
C ILE A 259 -10.69 0.81 -17.52
N ARG A 260 -10.26 1.00 -18.77
CA ARG A 260 -9.23 0.19 -19.39
C ARG A 260 -7.87 0.74 -18.99
N VAL A 261 -7.02 -0.11 -18.45
CA VAL A 261 -5.61 0.18 -18.23
C VAL A 261 -4.80 -0.56 -19.26
N SER A 262 -3.85 0.13 -19.88
CA SER A 262 -2.94 -0.41 -20.89
C SER A 262 -1.53 0.18 -20.73
N GLY A 263 -0.56 -0.41 -21.43
CA GLY A 263 0.85 -0.04 -21.35
C GLY A 263 1.65 -1.19 -20.79
N ASP A 264 2.37 -0.94 -19.69
CA ASP A 264 3.21 -1.94 -19.01
C ASP A 264 2.44 -3.18 -18.55
N TRP A 265 1.17 -3.01 -18.22
CA TRP A 265 0.23 -4.11 -18.04
C TRP A 265 -1.15 -3.72 -18.55
N ASN A 266 -2.02 -4.72 -18.65
CA ASN A 266 -3.37 -4.56 -19.16
C ASN A 266 -4.38 -5.05 -18.15
N GLU A 267 -5.30 -4.17 -17.74
CA GLU A 267 -6.37 -4.48 -16.80
C GLU A 267 -7.68 -3.84 -17.25
N LEU A 268 -8.80 -4.46 -16.85
CA LEU A 268 -10.10 -3.83 -16.88
C LEU A 268 -10.59 -3.66 -15.45
N TRP A 269 -10.77 -2.39 -15.07
CA TRP A 269 -11.26 -2.00 -13.76
C TRP A 269 -12.73 -1.70 -13.86
N THR A 270 -13.53 -2.17 -12.90
CA THR A 270 -14.96 -1.85 -12.83
C THR A 270 -15.37 -1.40 -11.43
N SER A 271 -16.35 -0.51 -11.31
CA SER A 271 -16.97 -0.16 -10.03
C SER A 271 -18.47 -0.36 -10.11
N ALA A 272 -19.11 -0.58 -8.95
CA ALA A 272 -20.57 -0.52 -8.83
C ALA A 272 -21.08 0.93 -8.77
N GLU A 273 -20.19 1.90 -8.49
CA GLU A 273 -20.50 3.32 -8.54
C GLU A 273 -20.82 3.74 -9.99
N ARG A 274 -21.70 4.73 -10.15
CA ARG A 274 -22.11 5.25 -11.47
C ARG A 274 -21.68 6.71 -11.63
N LEU A 275 -21.30 7.08 -12.85
CA LEU A 275 -21.02 8.47 -13.22
C LEU A 275 -22.32 9.22 -13.49
N SER A 276 -22.51 10.35 -12.82
CA SER A 276 -23.57 11.30 -13.16
C SER A 276 -23.14 12.12 -14.38
N CYS A 277 -24.05 12.31 -15.34
CA CYS A 277 -23.80 13.18 -16.49
C CYS A 277 -23.70 14.67 -16.13
N ALA A 278 -24.10 15.06 -14.92
CA ALA A 278 -24.11 16.47 -14.51
C ALA A 278 -22.70 17.04 -14.23
N THR A 279 -21.67 16.19 -14.26
CA THR A 279 -20.27 16.56 -13.98
C THR A 279 -19.36 16.52 -15.22
N ARG A 280 -19.91 16.34 -16.44
CA ARG A 280 -19.17 16.44 -17.72
C ARG A 280 -19.28 17.83 -18.33
#